data_AF-A0A2S3QQZ2-F1
#
_entry.id   AF-A0A2S3QQZ2-F1
#
_cell.length_a   1.000
_cell.length_b   1.000
_cell.length_c   1.000
_cell.angle_alpha   90.00
_cell.angle_beta   90.00
_cell.angle_gamma   90.00
#
_symmetry.space_group_name_H-M   'P 1'
#
loop_
_entity.id
_entity.type
_entity.pdbx_description
1 polymer ?
#
loop_
_entity_poly.entity_id
_entity_poly.type
_entity_poly.pdbx_seq_one_letter_code
_entity_poly.pdbx_strand_id
1 'polypeptide(L)'
;MRRVFIGEIDIKKISEKLDSYIIHEEAQEYNGCSYIYEGKYYIQRSSKVTPKKVGQFVTLWKRDESGKTIPYHLNDPLDYVLIICDTESEQGYFLFPKDALVKKGILSSEYKEGKRGFRLYPKWDQATSKQAISSQKWQLDYFFNGTFQGIR
;
A
#
# COMPACT_ATOMS: atom_id res chain seq x y z
N MET A 1 17.04 19.50 -8.81
CA MET A 1 16.73 18.35 -9.69
C MET A 1 17.17 17.08 -8.95
N ARG A 2 16.35 16.58 -8.01
CA ARG A 2 16.71 15.40 -7.20
C ARG A 2 16.11 14.17 -7.88
N ARG A 3 16.92 13.48 -8.69
CA ARG A 3 16.68 12.08 -9.04
C ARG A 3 16.77 11.29 -7.74
N VAL A 4 15.62 10.98 -7.15
CA VAL A 4 15.54 9.89 -6.17
C VAL A 4 15.66 8.63 -7.02
N PHE A 5 16.83 8.01 -7.00
CA PHE A 5 17.02 6.65 -7.49
C PHE A 5 16.24 5.72 -6.54
N ILE A 6 14.93 5.63 -6.74
CA ILE A 6 14.20 4.42 -6.39
C ILE A 6 14.57 3.50 -7.55
N GLY A 7 15.48 2.56 -7.29
CA GLY A 7 15.96 1.63 -8.29
C GLY A 7 14.78 1.06 -9.06
N GLU A 8 14.97 0.85 -10.36
CA GLU A 8 14.08 0.01 -11.15
C GLU A 8 13.96 -1.32 -10.40
N ILE A 9 12.93 -1.45 -9.58
CA ILE A 9 12.47 -2.75 -9.11
C ILE A 9 12.11 -3.43 -10.42
N ASP A 10 12.93 -4.38 -10.85
CA ASP A 10 12.65 -5.17 -12.03
C ASP A 10 11.49 -6.11 -11.65
N ILE A 11 10.28 -5.55 -11.72
CA ILE A 11 9.03 -6.17 -11.25
C ILE A 11 8.77 -7.51 -11.94
N LYS A 12 9.43 -7.76 -13.08
CA LYS A 12 9.41 -9.04 -13.80
C LYS A 12 10.06 -10.20 -13.03
N LYS A 13 10.84 -9.96 -11.98
CA LYS A 13 11.62 -10.98 -11.25
C LYS A 13 11.19 -11.26 -9.82
N ILE A 14 10.16 -10.57 -9.31
CA ILE A 14 9.70 -10.77 -7.93
C ILE A 14 9.19 -12.20 -7.70
N SER A 15 8.71 -12.92 -8.73
CA SER A 15 8.16 -14.27 -8.55
C SER A 15 9.18 -15.35 -8.17
N GLU A 16 10.50 -15.12 -8.34
CA GLU A 16 11.52 -16.18 -8.15
C GLU A 16 12.39 -16.01 -6.91
N LYS A 17 12.32 -14.87 -6.19
CA LYS A 17 13.22 -14.55 -5.07
C LYS A 17 12.51 -13.82 -3.93
N LEU A 18 11.52 -14.48 -3.34
CA LEU A 18 10.86 -13.99 -2.14
C LEU A 18 11.20 -14.86 -0.96
N ASP A 19 11.72 -14.21 0.07
CA ASP A 19 11.98 -14.84 1.36
C ASP A 19 10.78 -14.59 2.27
N SER A 20 10.46 -15.57 3.13
CA SER A 20 9.44 -15.41 4.18
C SER A 20 8.06 -14.94 3.69
N TYR A 21 7.59 -15.48 2.56
CA TYR A 21 6.24 -15.18 2.05
C TYR A 21 5.16 -15.74 2.97
N ILE A 22 4.29 -14.86 3.48
CA ILE A 22 3.23 -15.18 4.43
C ILE A 22 1.92 -14.58 3.96
N ILE A 23 0.88 -15.40 3.85
CA ILE A 23 -0.49 -14.96 3.60
C ILE A 23 -1.09 -14.45 4.91
N HIS A 24 -1.82 -13.34 4.85
CA HIS A 24 -2.55 -12.78 5.97
C HIS A 24 -4.02 -13.20 5.86
N GLU A 25 -4.39 -14.31 6.49
CA GLU A 25 -5.76 -14.86 6.46
C GLU A 25 -6.83 -13.80 6.80
N GLU A 26 -6.57 -12.96 7.82
CA GLU A 26 -7.51 -11.91 8.24
C GLU A 26 -7.61 -10.72 7.27
N ALA A 27 -6.75 -10.68 6.25
CA ALA A 27 -6.76 -9.69 5.18
C ALA A 27 -6.94 -10.34 3.81
N GLN A 28 -7.42 -11.59 3.73
CA GLN A 28 -7.65 -12.32 2.48
C GLN A 28 -8.58 -11.55 1.54
N GLU A 29 -9.59 -10.86 2.09
CA GLU A 29 -10.47 -9.99 1.31
C GLU A 29 -9.72 -8.94 0.48
N TYR A 30 -8.54 -8.52 0.91
CA TYR A 30 -7.67 -7.56 0.24
C TYR A 30 -6.38 -8.22 -0.24
N ASN A 31 -6.41 -9.53 -0.53
CA ASN A 31 -5.25 -10.34 -0.97
C ASN A 31 -3.99 -10.05 -0.14
N GLY A 32 -4.15 -10.00 1.18
CA GLY A 32 -3.09 -9.57 2.08
C GLY A 32 -1.98 -10.60 2.21
N CYS A 33 -0.74 -10.16 2.01
CA CYS A 33 0.45 -10.95 2.33
C CYS A 33 1.61 -10.04 2.78
N SER A 34 2.69 -10.68 3.22
CA SER A 34 3.99 -10.05 3.46
C SER A 34 5.12 -10.95 2.98
N TYR A 35 6.27 -10.34 2.70
CA TYR A 35 7.47 -11.03 2.23
C TYR A 35 8.69 -10.13 2.36
N ILE A 36 9.88 -10.75 2.25
CA ILE A 36 11.14 -10.06 2.10
C ILE A 36 11.59 -10.15 0.64
N TYR A 37 11.95 -9.00 0.07
CA TYR A 37 12.53 -8.89 -1.26
C TYR A 37 13.75 -7.96 -1.19
N GLU A 38 14.90 -8.42 -1.67
CA GLU A 38 16.17 -7.67 -1.61
C GLU A 38 16.49 -7.11 -0.20
N GLY A 39 16.19 -7.90 0.85
CA GLY A 39 16.42 -7.52 2.24
C GLY A 39 15.46 -6.44 2.78
N LYS A 40 14.36 -6.16 2.07
CA LYS A 40 13.31 -5.22 2.48
C LYS A 40 12.01 -5.95 2.76
N TYR A 41 11.33 -5.57 3.84
CA TYR A 41 10.06 -6.18 4.24
C TYR A 41 8.88 -5.44 3.61
N TYR A 42 8.05 -6.19 2.88
CA TYR A 42 6.87 -5.67 2.18
C TYR A 42 5.60 -6.16 2.85
N ILE A 43 4.60 -5.28 2.90
CA ILE A 43 3.21 -5.65 3.11
C ILE A 43 2.46 -5.37 1.82
N GLN A 44 1.80 -6.38 1.26
CA GLN A 44 1.03 -6.25 0.04
C GLN A 44 -0.47 -6.35 0.32
N ARG A 45 -1.26 -5.52 -0.37
CA ARG A 45 -2.73 -5.57 -0.40
C ARG A 45 -3.24 -5.30 -1.81
N SER A 46 -4.46 -5.70 -2.12
CA SER A 46 -5.26 -5.19 -3.23
C SER A 46 -6.27 -4.18 -2.70
N SER A 47 -6.51 -3.09 -3.42
CA SER A 47 -7.59 -2.16 -3.12
C SER A 47 -8.89 -2.56 -3.82
N LYS A 48 -10.02 -2.03 -3.34
CA LYS A 48 -11.35 -2.30 -3.88
C LYS A 48 -12.04 -1.02 -4.32
N VAL A 49 -12.62 -1.02 -5.52
CA VAL A 49 -13.54 0.04 -5.94
C VAL A 49 -14.79 -0.01 -5.07
N THR A 50 -15.25 1.15 -4.58
CA THR A 50 -16.48 1.25 -3.78
C THR A 50 -17.55 2.01 -4.56
N PRO A 51 -18.80 1.50 -4.70
CA PRO A 51 -19.80 2.11 -5.58
C PRO A 51 -20.14 3.57 -5.27
N LYS A 52 -20.12 3.96 -3.99
CA LYS A 52 -20.65 5.26 -3.53
C LYS A 52 -19.63 6.39 -3.50
N LYS A 53 -18.33 6.11 -3.67
CA LYS A 53 -17.26 7.09 -3.44
C LYS A 53 -16.11 6.86 -4.41
N VAL A 54 -15.68 7.94 -5.06
CA VAL A 54 -14.47 7.96 -5.90
C VAL A 54 -13.24 7.50 -5.10
N GLY A 55 -12.32 6.85 -5.79
CA GLY A 55 -11.16 6.22 -5.18
C GLY A 55 -11.44 4.77 -4.80
N GLN A 56 -10.36 4.04 -4.59
CA GLN A 56 -10.39 2.67 -4.09
C GLN A 56 -10.15 2.65 -2.58
N PHE A 57 -10.70 1.65 -1.89
CA PHE A 57 -10.51 1.46 -0.46
C PHE A 57 -9.60 0.27 -0.17
N VAL A 58 -8.75 0.40 0.84
CA VAL A 58 -7.85 -0.66 1.29
C VAL A 58 -7.77 -0.68 2.81
N THR A 59 -7.60 -1.86 3.38
CA THR A 59 -7.32 -2.04 4.82
C THR A 59 -5.83 -2.28 5.04
N LEU A 60 -5.31 -1.73 6.14
CA LEU A 60 -3.92 -1.86 6.55
C LEU A 60 -3.85 -1.81 8.08
N TRP A 61 -3.93 -2.98 8.71
CA TRP A 61 -3.93 -3.15 10.16
C TRP A 61 -3.35 -4.51 10.54
N LYS A 62 -3.01 -4.67 11.82
CA LYS A 62 -2.60 -5.92 12.48
C LYS A 62 -3.33 -6.08 13.81
N ARG A 63 -3.24 -7.25 14.45
CA ARG A 63 -3.71 -7.42 15.84
C ARG A 63 -2.59 -7.11 16.83
N ASP A 64 -2.94 -6.50 17.95
CA ASP A 64 -2.08 -6.43 19.13
C ASP A 64 -2.16 -7.72 19.96
N GLU A 65 -1.42 -7.79 21.06
CA GLU A 65 -1.39 -8.93 21.98
C GLU A 65 -2.75 -9.24 22.62
N SER A 66 -3.64 -8.24 22.71
CA SER A 66 -5.01 -8.42 23.21
C SER A 66 -5.99 -8.86 22.11
N GLY A 67 -5.50 -9.05 20.88
CA GLY A 67 -6.32 -9.39 19.73
C GLY A 67 -7.08 -8.21 19.13
N LYS A 68 -6.82 -6.96 19.54
CA LYS A 68 -7.51 -5.79 18.99
C LYS A 68 -6.86 -5.34 17.67
N THR A 69 -7.69 -4.91 16.71
CA THR A 69 -7.18 -4.36 15.45
C THR A 69 -6.57 -2.98 15.66
N ILE A 70 -5.30 -2.84 15.31
CA ILE A 70 -4.53 -1.60 15.41
C ILE A 70 -3.87 -1.27 14.06
N PRO A 71 -3.62 0.01 13.75
CA PRO A 71 -2.75 0.38 12.64
C PRO A 71 -1.35 -0.20 12.85
N TYR A 72 -0.62 -0.41 11.75
CA TYR A 72 0.82 -0.64 11.83
C TYR A 72 1.53 0.60 12.41
N HIS A 73 2.64 0.38 13.11
CA HIS A 73 3.43 1.40 13.79
C HIS A 73 4.75 1.70 13.07
N LEU A 74 5.34 2.88 13.28
CA LEU A 74 6.64 3.24 12.71
C LEU A 74 7.76 2.25 13.09
N ASN A 75 7.62 1.62 14.27
CA ASN A 75 8.57 0.67 14.84
C ASN A 75 8.37 -0.76 14.30
N ASP A 76 7.31 -1.02 13.53
CA ASP A 76 7.12 -2.32 12.89
C ASP A 76 8.18 -2.57 11.82
N PRO A 77 8.59 -3.82 11.55
CA PRO A 77 9.72 -4.12 10.67
C PRO A 77 9.47 -3.85 9.19
N LEU A 78 8.33 -3.27 8.80
CA LEU A 78 7.98 -3.02 7.40
C LEU A 78 8.82 -1.91 6.75
N ASP A 79 9.29 -2.09 5.52
CA ASP A 79 9.95 -1.02 4.76
C ASP A 79 8.96 -0.37 3.78
N TYR A 80 8.15 -1.19 3.14
CA TYR A 80 7.24 -0.77 2.08
C TYR A 80 5.84 -1.37 2.22
N VAL A 81 4.85 -0.62 1.74
CA VAL A 81 3.50 -1.13 1.50
C VAL A 81 3.20 -1.04 0.01
N LEU A 82 2.98 -2.20 -0.60
CA LEU A 82 2.55 -2.34 -1.98
C LEU A 82 1.02 -2.49 -2.03
N ILE A 83 0.35 -1.64 -2.79
CA ILE A 83 -1.11 -1.72 -2.95
C ILE A 83 -1.46 -1.80 -4.43
N ILE A 84 -1.98 -2.95 -4.83
CA ILE A 84 -2.41 -3.22 -6.20
C ILE A 84 -3.79 -2.62 -6.42
N CYS A 85 -3.94 -1.85 -7.50
CA CYS A 85 -5.18 -1.26 -7.95
C CYS A 85 -5.56 -1.86 -9.29
N ASP A 86 -6.74 -2.47 -9.34
CA ASP A 86 -7.23 -3.16 -10.54
C ASP A 86 -8.69 -2.77 -10.78
N THR A 87 -9.02 -2.51 -12.05
CA THR A 87 -10.38 -2.32 -12.55
C THR A 87 -10.53 -3.13 -13.83
N GLU A 88 -11.73 -3.19 -14.40
CA GLU A 88 -11.95 -3.88 -15.68
C GLU A 88 -11.10 -3.32 -16.83
N SER A 89 -10.67 -2.05 -16.76
CA SER A 89 -10.00 -1.34 -17.85
C SER A 89 -8.60 -0.81 -17.53
N GLU A 90 -8.25 -0.69 -16.25
CA GLU A 90 -7.03 0.00 -15.82
C GLU A 90 -6.34 -0.75 -14.69
N GLN A 91 -5.01 -0.83 -14.78
CA GLN A 91 -4.16 -1.50 -13.80
C GLN A 91 -2.97 -0.64 -13.39
N GLY A 92 -2.64 -0.73 -12.11
CA GLY A 92 -1.53 0.00 -11.52
C GLY A 92 -1.33 -0.40 -10.07
N TYR A 93 -0.34 0.20 -9.43
CA TYR A 93 -0.08 -0.05 -8.02
C TYR A 93 0.58 1.16 -7.38
N PHE A 94 0.45 1.23 -6.06
CA PHE A 94 1.19 2.16 -5.23
C PHE A 94 2.28 1.43 -4.46
N LEU A 95 3.47 2.00 -4.44
CA LEU A 95 4.57 1.54 -3.59
C LEU A 95 4.94 2.63 -2.60
N PHE A 96 4.40 2.54 -1.39
CA PHE A 96 4.65 3.54 -0.35
C PHE A 96 5.81 3.13 0.55
N PRO A 97 6.86 3.95 0.68
CA PRO A 97 7.83 3.75 1.75
C PRO A 97 7.22 4.08 3.12
N LYS A 98 7.70 3.43 4.17
CA LYS A 98 7.24 3.62 5.56
C LYS A 98 7.16 5.10 5.96
N ASP A 99 8.20 5.89 5.64
CA ASP A 99 8.30 7.30 6.04
C ASP A 99 7.16 8.15 5.45
N ALA A 100 6.77 7.90 4.20
CA ALA A 100 5.64 8.56 3.56
C ALA A 100 4.33 8.23 4.28
N LEU A 101 4.14 6.97 4.68
CA LEU A 101 2.94 6.52 5.39
C LEU A 101 2.86 7.12 6.81
N VAL A 102 3.98 7.23 7.52
CA VAL A 102 4.06 7.94 8.82
C VAL A 102 3.71 9.42 8.63
N LYS A 103 4.34 10.09 7.67
CA LYS A 103 4.11 11.52 7.37
C LYS A 103 2.66 11.83 7.01
N LYS A 104 1.96 10.88 6.40
CA LYS A 104 0.54 11.00 6.04
C LYS A 104 -0.42 10.47 7.11
N GLY A 105 0.10 10.05 8.27
CA GLY A 105 -0.67 9.55 9.40
C GLY A 105 -1.45 8.28 9.06
N ILE A 106 -0.90 7.43 8.19
CA ILE A 106 -1.42 6.09 7.90
C ILE A 106 -0.85 5.10 8.92
N LEU A 107 0.47 5.13 9.15
CA LEU A 107 1.09 4.40 10.25
C LEU A 107 0.99 5.19 11.55
N SER A 108 0.83 4.48 12.66
CA SER A 108 0.93 5.04 13.99
C SER A 108 2.35 5.50 14.30
N SER A 109 2.46 6.51 15.14
CA SER A 109 3.70 6.97 15.77
C SER A 109 3.48 7.26 17.24
N GLU A 110 4.55 7.51 17.98
CA GLU A 110 4.51 7.89 19.40
C GLU A 110 3.56 9.07 19.68
N TYR A 111 3.33 9.95 18.69
CA TYR A 111 2.53 11.16 18.84
C TYR A 111 1.10 11.04 18.30
N LYS A 112 0.82 10.03 17.47
CA LYS A 112 -0.45 9.97 16.73
C LYS A 112 -0.80 8.55 16.28
N GLU A 113 -2.03 8.13 16.57
CA GLU A 113 -2.60 6.91 16.04
C GLU A 113 -2.81 7.01 14.51
N GLY A 114 -2.40 5.96 13.80
CA GLY A 114 -2.56 5.80 12.37
C GLY A 114 -3.98 5.39 11.97
N LYS A 115 -4.11 4.84 10.76
CA LYS A 115 -5.39 4.40 10.19
C LYS A 115 -5.36 2.91 9.91
N ARG A 116 -6.48 2.24 10.19
CA ARG A 116 -6.71 0.83 9.84
C ARG A 116 -7.15 0.62 8.39
N GLY A 117 -7.49 1.70 7.69
CA GLY A 117 -7.85 1.68 6.27
C GLY A 117 -7.93 3.09 5.72
N PHE A 118 -7.76 3.22 4.41
CA PHE A 118 -7.72 4.52 3.74
C PHE A 118 -8.12 4.41 2.27
N ARG A 119 -8.32 5.59 1.65
CA ARG A 119 -8.64 5.69 0.22
C ARG A 119 -7.40 5.97 -0.61
N LEU A 120 -7.33 5.32 -1.75
CA LEU A 120 -6.35 5.52 -2.80
C LEU A 120 -7.03 6.14 -4.02
N TYR A 121 -6.30 6.99 -4.71
CA TYR A 121 -6.76 7.64 -5.93
C TYR A 121 -5.73 7.40 -7.04
N PRO A 122 -5.77 6.23 -7.71
CA PRO A 122 -5.01 5.98 -8.92
C PRO A 122 -5.16 7.12 -9.94
N LYS A 123 -4.23 7.21 -10.91
CA LYS A 123 -4.22 8.31 -11.89
C LYS A 123 -5.53 8.46 -12.68
N TRP A 124 -6.28 7.37 -12.85
CA TRP A 124 -7.52 7.32 -13.63
C TRP A 124 -8.74 7.78 -12.82
N ASP A 125 -8.64 7.83 -11.50
CA ASP A 125 -9.70 8.35 -10.65
C ASP A 125 -9.64 9.88 -10.62
N GLN A 126 -10.77 10.56 -10.74
CA GLN A 126 -10.83 12.03 -10.62
C GLN A 126 -11.32 12.44 -9.24
N ALA A 127 -10.40 12.77 -8.33
CA ALA A 127 -10.75 13.25 -7.00
C ALA A 127 -11.45 14.62 -7.06
N THR A 128 -12.60 14.75 -6.39
CA THR A 128 -13.42 15.98 -6.43
C THR A 128 -13.43 16.76 -5.12
N SER A 129 -13.33 16.10 -3.97
CA SER A 129 -13.31 16.79 -2.67
C SER A 129 -11.92 17.30 -2.34
N LYS A 130 -11.83 18.41 -1.59
CA LYS A 130 -10.53 19.00 -1.17
C LYS A 130 -9.59 17.98 -0.51
N GLN A 131 -10.14 17.11 0.33
CA GLN A 131 -9.37 16.06 0.99
C GLN A 131 -8.91 14.97 0.01
N ALA A 132 -9.77 14.56 -0.92
CA ALA A 132 -9.44 13.57 -1.94
C ALA A 132 -8.37 14.10 -2.89
N ILE A 133 -8.49 15.34 -3.37
CA ILE A 133 -7.51 16.01 -4.23
C ILE A 133 -6.16 16.10 -3.53
N SER A 134 -6.15 16.53 -2.26
CA SER A 134 -4.92 16.58 -1.49
C SER A 134 -4.31 15.19 -1.29
N SER A 135 -5.13 14.13 -1.18
CA SER A 135 -4.66 12.76 -1.01
C SER A 135 -4.07 12.22 -2.31
N GLN A 136 -4.80 12.36 -3.41
CA GLN A 136 -4.36 11.97 -4.74
C GLN A 136 -3.02 12.61 -5.09
N LYS A 137 -2.86 13.92 -4.83
CA LYS A 137 -1.62 14.65 -5.15
C LYS A 137 -0.36 13.99 -4.59
N TRP A 138 -0.37 13.56 -3.32
CA TRP A 138 0.81 12.92 -2.75
C TRP A 138 0.88 11.43 -3.08
N GLN A 139 -0.25 10.77 -3.28
CA GLN A 139 -0.29 9.35 -3.63
C GLN A 139 0.33 9.11 -5.00
N LEU A 140 0.10 10.01 -5.95
CA LEU A 140 0.63 9.90 -7.31
C LEU A 140 2.16 9.97 -7.39
N ASP A 141 2.84 10.53 -6.37
CA ASP A 141 4.31 10.48 -6.26
C ASP A 141 4.83 9.03 -6.09
N TYR A 142 3.94 8.10 -5.72
CA TYR A 142 4.24 6.70 -5.44
C TYR A 142 3.45 5.73 -6.34
N PHE A 143 2.82 6.24 -7.40
CA PHE A 143 1.97 5.47 -8.30
C PHE A 143 2.70 5.01 -9.55
N PHE A 144 2.46 3.77 -9.95
CA PHE A 144 3.07 3.16 -11.13
C PHE A 144 1.99 2.55 -12.03
N ASN A 145 2.16 2.74 -13.34
CA ASN A 145 1.26 2.22 -14.36
C ASN A 145 1.57 0.77 -14.71
N GLY A 146 0.52 0.00 -14.97
CA GLY A 146 0.62 -1.36 -15.49
C GLY A 146 0.43 -2.43 -14.41
N THR A 147 0.29 -3.67 -14.87
CA THR A 147 0.11 -4.84 -14.02
C THR A 147 1.36 -5.06 -13.16
N PHE A 148 1.17 -5.20 -11.85
CA PHE A 148 2.20 -5.78 -11.00
C PHE A 148 2.37 -7.25 -11.40
N GLN A 149 3.47 -7.61 -12.05
CA GLN A 149 3.78 -8.98 -12.49
C GLN A 149 4.42 -9.83 -11.37
N GLY A 150 4.07 -9.59 -10.10
CA GLY A 150 4.45 -10.43 -8.96
C GLY A 150 3.27 -11.29 -8.45
N ILE A 151 3.62 -12.45 -7.90
CA ILE A 151 2.80 -13.61 -7.47
C ILE A 151 1.28 -13.49 -7.72
N ARG A 152 0.80 -14.32 -8.66
CA ARG A 152 -0.56 -14.89 -8.64
C ARG A 152 -0.51 -16.27 -8.00
#